data_AF-A0A1A8FEY1-F1
#
_entry.id   AF-A0A1A8FEY1-F1
#
_cell.length_a   1.000
_cell.length_b   1.000
_cell.length_c   1.000
_cell.angle_alpha   90.00
_cell.angle_beta   90.00
_cell.angle_gamma   90.00
#
_symmetry.space_group_name_H-M   'P 1'
#
loop_
_entity.id
_entity.type
_entity.pdbx_description
1 polymer ?
#
loop_
_entity_poly.entity_id
_entity_poly.type
_entity_poly.pdbx_seq_one_letter_code
_entity_poly.pdbx_strand_id
1 'polypeptide(L)' 'CSKEPRKLPPHQAEVEAIQQNSTQIFYKVHFPNDTNSLLEVTSTTTNKELRCRIASFLRLSSADGYG' A
#
# COMPACT_ATOMS: atom_id res chain seq x y z
N CYS A 1 13.42 -14.09 -7.02
CA CYS A 1 12.00 -14.43 -7.12
C CYS A 1 11.25 -13.24 -7.72
N SER A 2 10.73 -13.36 -8.94
CA SER A 2 9.85 -12.36 -9.54
C SER A 2 8.45 -12.49 -8.94
N LYS A 3 7.81 -11.36 -8.60
CA LYS A 3 6.38 -11.35 -8.27
C LYS A 3 5.57 -11.62 -9.54
N GLU A 4 4.40 -12.22 -9.38
CA GLU A 4 3.47 -12.46 -10.48
C GLU A 4 3.11 -11.15 -11.21
N PRO A 5 2.92 -11.17 -12.55
CA PRO A 5 2.50 -9.99 -13.30
C PRO A 5 1.14 -9.44 -12.83
N ARG A 6 0.97 -8.13 -12.95
CA ARG A 6 -0.32 -7.49 -12.66
C ARG A 6 -1.38 -7.92 -13.68
N LYS A 7 -2.61 -8.06 -13.20
CA LYS A 7 -3.78 -8.42 -14.01
C LYS A 7 -4.56 -7.20 -14.52
N LEU A 8 -4.37 -6.05 -13.90
CA LEU A 8 -5.10 -4.81 -14.17
C LEU A 8 -4.12 -3.73 -14.69
N PRO A 9 -4.63 -2.74 -15.47
CA PRO A 9 -3.83 -1.61 -15.92
C PRO A 9 -3.33 -0.74 -14.74
N PRO A 10 -2.39 0.20 -14.98
CA PRO A 10 -1.91 1.13 -13.95
C PRO A 10 -3.06 1.88 -13.30
N HIS A 11 -3.04 1.96 -11.98
CA HIS A 11 -3.99 2.79 -11.25
C HIS A 11 -3.68 4.27 -11.51
N GLN A 12 -4.69 5.13 -11.44
CA GLN A 12 -4.55 6.57 -11.71
C GLN A 12 -3.45 7.22 -10.85
N ALA A 13 -3.36 6.86 -9.57
CA ALA A 13 -2.29 7.34 -8.68
C ALA A 13 -0.87 6.99 -9.16
N GLU A 14 -0.68 5.84 -9.82
CA GLU A 14 0.61 5.46 -10.42
C GLU A 14 0.94 6.37 -11.61
N VAL A 15 -0.09 6.66 -12.43
CA VAL A 15 0.02 7.54 -13.60
C VAL A 15 0.32 8.97 -13.18
N GLU A 16 -0.38 9.48 -12.16
CA GLU A 16 -0.18 10.83 -11.64
C GLU A 16 1.20 11.02 -11.04
N ALA A 17 1.70 10.03 -10.29
CA ALA A 17 3.04 10.09 -9.71
C ALA A 17 4.10 10.27 -10.80
N ILE A 18 4.06 9.45 -11.86
CA ILE A 18 5.06 9.53 -12.93
C ILE A 18 4.89 10.77 -13.81
N GLN A 19 3.65 11.26 -14.01
CA GLN A 19 3.40 12.54 -14.69
C GLN A 19 4.00 13.74 -13.92
N GLN A 20 4.14 13.61 -12.60
CA GLN A 20 4.83 14.59 -11.76
C GLN A 20 6.34 14.29 -11.61
N ASN A 21 6.91 13.40 -12.43
CA ASN A 21 8.30 12.93 -12.34
C ASN A 21 8.67 12.31 -10.98
N SER A 22 7.69 11.71 -10.29
CA SER A 22 7.88 11.00 -9.03
C SER A 22 7.71 9.50 -9.22
N THR A 23 8.51 8.72 -8.50
CA THR A 23 8.35 7.26 -8.39
C THR A 23 7.69 6.82 -7.08
N GLN A 24 7.45 7.78 -6.18
CA GLN A 24 6.82 7.52 -4.88
C GLN A 24 5.30 7.64 -5.00
N ILE A 25 4.59 6.63 -4.51
CA ILE A 25 3.13 6.60 -4.47
C ILE A 25 2.72 6.39 -3.02
N PHE A 26 1.82 7.22 -2.50
CA PHE A 26 1.31 7.10 -1.13
C PHE A 26 -0.17 6.72 -1.14
N TYR A 27 -0.51 5.69 -0.38
CA TYR A 27 -1.89 5.26 -0.17
C TYR A 27 -2.39 5.72 1.20
N LYS A 28 -3.59 6.32 1.24
CA LYS A 28 -4.22 6.74 2.48
C LYS A 28 -5.01 5.59 3.09
N VAL A 29 -4.56 5.12 4.25
CA VAL A 29 -5.25 4.10 5.06
C VAL A 29 -6.09 4.81 6.11
N HIS A 30 -7.38 4.47 6.16
CA HIS A 30 -8.31 4.94 7.19
C HIS A 30 -8.48 3.87 8.26
N PHE A 31 -8.45 4.28 9.53
CA PHE A 31 -8.60 3.38 10.67
C PHE A 31 -9.96 3.58 11.36
N PRO A 32 -10.47 2.57 12.08
CA PRO A 32 -11.77 2.65 12.75
C PRO A 32 -11.86 3.67 13.90
N ASN A 33 -10.73 4.24 14.33
CA ASN A 33 -10.66 5.26 15.38
C ASN A 33 -10.60 6.69 14.80
N ASP A 34 -11.13 6.87 13.59
CA ASP A 34 -11.14 8.14 12.84
C ASP A 34 -9.76 8.72 12.48
N THR A 35 -8.68 7.97 12.70
CA THR A 35 -7.34 8.36 12.27
C THR A 35 -7.04 7.85 10.86
N ASN A 36 -6.02 8.43 10.22
CA ASN A 36 -5.53 7.98 8.93
C ASN A 36 -4.01 8.10 8.84
N SER A 37 -3.41 7.24 8.01
CA SER A 37 -1.97 7.26 7.73
C SER A 37 -1.73 7.15 6.23
N LEU A 38 -0.70 7.85 5.76
CA LEU A 38 -0.17 7.68 4.41
C LEU A 38 0.94 6.63 4.44
N LEU A 39 0.80 5.57 3.64
CA LEU A 39 1.81 4.54 3.50
C LEU A 39 2.31 4.52 2.06
N GLU A 40 3.63 4.56 1.90
CA GLU A 40 4.25 4.43 0.59
C GLU A 40 3.97 3.05 0.01
N VAL A 41 3.52 2.96 -1.23
CA VAL A 41 3.25 1.73 -1.96
C VAL A 41 3.98 1.75 -3.30
N THR A 42 4.20 0.56 -3.83
CA THR A 42 4.76 0.37 -5.17
C THR A 42 3.76 -0.37 -6.04
N SER A 43 3.94 -0.35 -7.36
CA SER A 43 3.10 -1.09 -8.31
C SER A 43 3.03 -2.59 -8.03
N THR A 44 3.98 -3.16 -7.29
CA THR A 44 4.01 -4.60 -6.95
C THR A 44 3.70 -4.90 -5.48
N THR A 45 3.29 -3.88 -4.71
CA THR A 45 2.89 -4.08 -3.32
C THR A 45 1.62 -4.91 -3.27
N THR A 46 1.65 -6.02 -2.54
CA THR A 46 0.50 -6.90 -2.35
C THR A 46 -0.29 -6.54 -1.10
N ASN A 47 -1.57 -6.94 -1.04
CA ASN A 47 -2.39 -6.76 0.17
C ASN A 47 -1.77 -7.43 1.41
N LYS A 48 -1.07 -8.56 1.24
CA LYS A 48 -0.36 -9.21 2.35
C LYS A 48 0.75 -8.30 2.88
N GLU A 49 1.60 -7.78 2.00
CA GLU A 49 2.69 -6.88 2.39
C GLU A 49 2.17 -5.58 3.02
N LEU A 50 1.13 -4.97 2.43
CA LEU A 50 0.52 -3.76 2.97
C LEU A 50 -0.02 -3.98 4.38
N ARG A 51 -0.78 -5.07 4.61
CA ARG A 51 -1.29 -5.43 5.94
C ARG A 51 -0.18 -5.66 6.95
N CYS A 52 0.86 -6.41 6.58
CA CYS A 52 2.02 -6.61 7.45
C CYS A 52 2.70 -5.27 7.81
N ARG A 53 2.81 -4.34 6.86
CA ARG A 53 3.36 -3.00 7.11
C ARG A 53 2.47 -2.17 8.03
N ILE A 54 1.15 -2.21 7.85
CA ILE A 54 0.19 -1.54 8.74
C ILE A 54 0.31 -2.10 10.17
N ALA A 55 0.31 -3.43 10.32
CA ALA A 55 0.44 -4.07 11.62
C ALA A 55 1.76 -3.69 12.32
N SER A 56 2.87 -3.69 11.57
CA SER A 56 4.17 -3.25 12.08
C SER A 56 4.17 -1.76 12.46
N PHE A 57 3.59 -0.89 11.63
CA PHE A 57 3.46 0.55 11.90
C PHE A 57 2.67 0.84 13.18
N LEU A 58 1.57 0.12 13.39
CA LEU A 58 0.72 0.21 14.58
C LEU A 58 1.28 -0.57 15.79
N ARG A 59 2.43 -1.24 15.64
CA ARG A 59 3.05 -2.09 16.67
C ARG A 59 2.13 -3.21 17.18
N LEU A 60 1.33 -3.79 16.28
CA LEU A 60 0.52 -4.97 16.57
C LEU A 60 1.40 -6.21 16.66
N SER A 61 0.97 -7.20 17.45
CA SER A 61 1.66 -8.48 17.60
C SER A 61 1.56 -9.37 16.35
N SER A 62 0.48 -9.24 15.56
CA SER A 62 0.29 -9.97 14.30
C SER A 62 -0.60 -9.18 13.32
N ALA A 63 -0.49 -9.50 12.03
CA ALA A 63 -1.38 -9.04 10.96
C ALA A 63 -2.52 -10.04 10.65
N ASP A 64 -2.57 -11.17 11.35
CA ASP A 64 -3.58 -12.20 11.13
C ASP A 64 -4.98 -11.72 11.52
N GLY A 65 -5.98 -12.07 10.71
CA GLY A 65 -7.37 -11.66 10.91
C GLY A 65 -7.73 -10.27 10.33
N TYR A 66 -6.74 -9.45 9.95
CA TYR A 66 -6.99 -8.16 9.29
C TYR A 66 -7.15 -8.34 7.77
N GLY A 67 -8.12 -7.64 7.17
CA GLY A 67 -8.47 -7.70 5.74
C GLY A 67 -8.05 -6.47 4.97
#